data_AF-K0KTD8-F1
#
_entry.id   AF-K0KTD8-F1
#
_cell.length_a   1.000
_cell.length_b   1.000
_cell.length_c   1.000
_cell.angle_alpha   90.00
_cell.angle_beta   90.00
_cell.angle_gamma   90.00
#
_symmetry.space_group_name_H-M   'P 1'
#
loop_
_entity.id
_entity.type
_entity.pdbx_description
1 polymer ?
#
loop_
_entity_poly.entity_id
_entity_poly.type
_entity_poly.pdbx_seq_one_letter_code
_entity_poly.pdbx_strand_id
1 'polypeptide(L)'
;MMNCIQFLLVLKLTLGAMAWDVVLANQTDLYQYFNLVRCLSANEPTSNTTIGLDHDNIPCLNITAQDPDHASFVFDYCWSKYTNKTMTLHSINNPDENIIQPIHITETLNGHEIFKNCSRPRFIGTRDTIFSAYDS
;
A
#
# COMPACT_ATOMS: atom_id res chain seq x y z
N MET A 1 6.92 -16.23 44.99
CA MET A 1 7.09 -17.17 43.84
C MET A 1 5.83 -17.12 43.02
N MET A 2 5.90 -16.62 41.78
CA MET A 2 4.75 -16.66 40.88
C MET A 2 4.52 -18.13 40.46
N ASN A 3 3.31 -18.64 40.67
CA ASN A 3 3.00 -20.04 40.41
C ASN A 3 2.98 -20.29 38.89
N CYS A 4 3.44 -21.45 38.40
CA CYS A 4 3.58 -21.74 36.97
C CYS A 4 2.28 -21.51 36.17
N ILE A 5 1.12 -21.72 36.81
CA ILE A 5 -0.21 -21.48 36.22
C ILE A 5 -0.45 -19.98 35.98
N GLN A 6 -0.04 -19.10 36.89
CA GLN A 6 -0.14 -17.65 36.70
C GLN A 6 0.77 -17.18 35.55
N PHE A 7 1.97 -17.77 35.42
CA PHE A 7 2.89 -17.44 34.32
C PHE A 7 2.29 -17.81 32.96
N LEU A 8 1.68 -19.00 32.84
CA LEU A 8 1.00 -19.45 31.61
C LEU A 8 -0.21 -18.58 31.23
N LEU A 9 -0.98 -18.12 32.22
CA LEU A 9 -2.10 -17.21 32.01
C LEU A 9 -1.65 -15.84 31.48
N VAL A 10 -0.61 -15.27 32.08
CA VAL A 10 -0.03 -13.99 31.63
C VAL A 10 0.53 -14.12 30.21
N LEU A 11 1.21 -15.22 29.90
CA LEU A 11 1.75 -15.47 28.56
C LEU A 11 0.66 -15.61 27.49
N LYS A 12 -0.45 -16.28 27.80
CA LYS A 12 -1.59 -16.36 26.86
C LYS A 12 -2.26 -15.02 26.63
N LEU A 13 -2.39 -14.19 27.68
CA LEU A 13 -2.98 -12.85 27.57
C LEU A 13 -2.10 -11.92 26.74
N THR A 14 -0.77 -11.95 26.92
CA THR A 14 0.15 -11.13 26.12
C THR A 14 0.18 -11.57 24.67
N LEU A 15 0.20 -12.88 24.38
CA LEU A 15 0.11 -13.38 23.00
C LEU A 15 -1.22 -13.00 22.32
N GLY A 16 -2.33 -13.04 23.06
CA GLY A 16 -3.64 -12.61 22.56
C GLY A 16 -3.71 -11.12 22.23
N ALA A 17 -3.15 -10.27 23.10
CA ALA A 17 -3.08 -8.83 22.86
C ALA A 17 -2.23 -8.49 21.63
N MET A 18 -1.06 -9.11 21.51
CA MET A 18 -0.16 -8.93 20.36
C MET A 18 -0.80 -9.38 19.04
N ALA A 19 -1.56 -10.48 19.06
CA ALA A 19 -2.30 -10.95 17.89
C ALA A 19 -3.41 -9.96 17.49
N TRP A 20 -4.10 -9.36 18.47
CA TRP A 20 -5.13 -8.36 18.21
C TRP A 20 -4.56 -7.07 17.63
N ASP A 21 -3.41 -6.60 18.14
CA ASP A 21 -2.71 -5.43 17.60
C ASP A 21 -2.31 -5.65 16.14
N VAL A 22 -1.85 -6.86 15.80
CA VAL A 22 -1.54 -7.23 14.41
C VAL A 22 -2.79 -7.25 13.52
N VAL A 23 -3.92 -7.73 14.02
CA VAL A 23 -5.20 -7.73 13.29
C VAL A 23 -5.68 -6.29 13.06
N LEU A 24 -5.62 -5.44 14.08
CA LEU A 24 -6.05 -4.05 14.02
C LEU A 24 -5.17 -3.22 13.08
N ALA A 25 -3.85 -3.41 13.13
CA ALA A 25 -2.92 -2.80 12.19
C ALA A 25 -3.22 -3.24 10.74
N ASN A 26 -3.47 -4.54 10.53
CA ASN A 26 -3.80 -5.06 9.20
C ASN A 26 -5.11 -4.50 8.62
N GLN A 27 -6.13 -4.32 9.47
CA GLN A 27 -7.37 -3.67 9.05
C GLN A 27 -7.12 -2.20 8.70
N THR A 28 -6.32 -1.50 9.50
CA THR A 28 -5.99 -0.08 9.30
C THR A 28 -5.26 0.14 7.97
N ASP A 29 -4.28 -0.70 7.63
CA ASP A 29 -3.50 -0.58 6.40
C ASP A 29 -4.35 -0.89 5.14
N LEU A 30 -5.23 -1.88 5.20
CA LEU A 30 -6.18 -2.17 4.11
C LEU A 30 -7.14 -1.01 3.87
N TYR A 31 -7.67 -0.40 4.93
CA TYR A 31 -8.52 0.78 4.80
C TYR A 31 -7.78 1.98 4.20
N GLN A 32 -6.50 2.14 4.52
CA GLN A 32 -5.65 3.18 3.93
C GLN A 32 -5.52 2.99 2.41
N TYR A 33 -5.21 1.78 1.94
CA TYR A 33 -5.15 1.47 0.51
C TYR A 33 -6.49 1.75 -0.20
N PHE A 34 -7.62 1.33 0.39
CA PHE A 34 -8.93 1.58 -0.22
C PHE A 34 -9.23 3.08 -0.35
N ASN A 35 -8.82 3.88 0.63
CA ASN A 35 -9.04 5.33 0.58
C ASN A 35 -8.11 6.02 -0.44
N LEU A 36 -6.87 5.56 -0.60
CA LEU A 36 -6.00 6.00 -1.70
C LEU A 36 -6.64 5.71 -3.06
N VAL A 37 -7.03 4.46 -3.28
CA VAL A 37 -7.64 4.01 -4.53
C VAL A 37 -8.88 4.82 -4.87
N ARG A 38 -9.77 5.04 -3.89
CA ARG A 38 -10.98 5.87 -4.06
C ARG A 38 -10.62 7.30 -4.42
N CYS A 39 -9.65 7.90 -3.72
CA CYS A 39 -9.18 9.25 -4.02
C CYS A 39 -8.65 9.37 -5.46
N LEU A 40 -7.77 8.46 -5.88
CA LEU A 40 -7.20 8.46 -7.22
C LEU A 40 -8.28 8.24 -8.30
N SER A 41 -9.19 7.30 -8.09
CA SER A 41 -10.28 7.02 -9.05
C SER A 41 -11.26 8.19 -9.22
N ALA A 42 -11.40 9.04 -8.20
CA ALA A 42 -12.34 10.16 -8.21
C ALA A 42 -11.78 11.40 -8.92
N ASN A 43 -10.50 11.40 -9.28
CA ASN A 43 -9.83 12.50 -9.96
C ASN A 43 -9.51 12.08 -11.39
N GLU A 44 -9.97 12.87 -12.37
CA GLU A 44 -9.79 12.58 -13.80
C GLU A 44 -8.32 12.29 -14.18
N PRO A 45 -7.31 13.06 -13.72
CA PRO A 45 -5.90 12.83 -14.08
C PRO A 45 -5.34 11.48 -13.67
N THR A 46 -5.93 10.85 -12.64
CA THR A 46 -5.50 9.56 -12.09
C THR A 46 -6.57 8.48 -12.24
N SER A 47 -7.66 8.76 -12.96
CA SER A 47 -8.80 7.85 -13.09
C SER A 47 -8.48 6.60 -13.92
N ASN A 48 -7.57 6.73 -14.88
CA ASN A 48 -7.08 5.64 -15.74
C ASN A 48 -5.86 4.93 -15.15
N THR A 49 -5.84 4.77 -13.83
CA THR A 49 -4.78 4.06 -13.12
C THR A 49 -5.02 2.56 -13.21
N THR A 50 -3.94 1.79 -13.39
CA THR A 50 -3.95 0.35 -13.17
C THR A 50 -3.15 0.00 -11.93
N ILE A 51 -3.56 -1.04 -11.23
CA ILE A 51 -2.95 -1.51 -9.99
C ILE A 51 -2.51 -2.95 -10.23
N GLY A 52 -1.28 -3.27 -9.86
CA GLY A 52 -0.74 -4.63 -9.90
C GLY A 52 0.28 -4.86 -8.80
N LEU A 53 0.95 -6.01 -8.84
CA LEU A 53 2.04 -6.34 -7.92
C LEU A 53 3.35 -6.46 -8.69
N ASP A 54 4.45 -6.00 -8.10
CA ASP A 54 5.78 -6.37 -8.60
C ASP A 54 6.17 -7.80 -8.15
N HIS A 55 7.38 -8.23 -8.51
CA HIS A 55 7.94 -9.52 -8.10
C HIS A 55 8.14 -9.68 -6.58
N ASP A 56 8.21 -8.57 -5.84
CA ASP A 56 8.28 -8.55 -4.37
C ASP A 56 6.90 -8.51 -3.71
N ASN A 57 5.83 -8.58 -4.51
CA ASN A 57 4.44 -8.40 -4.11
C ASN A 57 4.13 -6.99 -3.54
N ILE A 58 4.83 -5.95 -3.96
CA ILE A 58 4.56 -4.57 -3.57
C ILE A 58 3.48 -3.99 -4.49
N PRO A 59 2.46 -3.29 -3.96
CA PRO A 59 1.47 -2.64 -4.80
C PRO A 59 2.08 -1.55 -5.67
N CYS A 60 1.88 -1.70 -6.98
CA CYS A 60 2.36 -0.78 -8.00
C CYS A 60 1.17 -0.13 -8.71
N LEU A 61 1.21 1.19 -8.91
CA LEU A 61 0.20 1.95 -9.63
C LEU A 61 0.79 2.52 -10.91
N ASN A 62 0.25 2.14 -12.07
CA ASN A 62 0.59 2.73 -13.34
C ASN A 62 -0.49 3.72 -13.74
N ILE A 63 -0.13 4.99 -13.81
CA ILE A 63 -1.02 6.10 -14.16
C ILE A 63 -0.77 6.47 -15.62
N THR A 64 -1.81 6.39 -16.45
CA THR A 64 -1.77 6.93 -17.81
C THR A 64 -2.55 8.24 -17.84
N ALA A 65 -1.85 9.36 -18.00
CA ALA A 65 -2.41 10.70 -17.87
C ALA A 65 -2.09 11.57 -19.08
N GLN A 66 -3.03 12.44 -19.47
CA GLN A 66 -2.78 13.46 -20.49
C GLN A 66 -1.88 14.59 -19.96
N ASP A 67 -2.01 14.92 -18.68
CA ASP A 67 -1.21 15.90 -17.95
C ASP A 67 -0.46 15.18 -16.81
N PRO A 68 0.82 14.81 -17.02
CA PRO A 68 1.61 14.10 -16.01
C PRO A 68 1.82 14.90 -14.73
N ASP A 69 1.96 16.22 -14.83
CA ASP A 69 2.25 17.09 -13.68
C ASP A 69 1.01 17.17 -12.77
N HIS A 70 -0.16 17.32 -13.36
CA HIS A 70 -1.42 17.30 -12.62
C HIS A 70 -1.68 15.92 -12.00
N ALA A 71 -1.40 14.84 -12.73
CA ALA A 71 -1.52 13.48 -12.20
C ALA A 71 -0.58 13.23 -11.02
N SER A 72 0.67 13.73 -11.09
CA SER A 72 1.63 13.66 -9.99
C SER A 72 1.14 14.41 -8.76
N PHE A 73 0.64 15.65 -8.94
CA PHE A 73 0.08 16.44 -7.85
C PHE A 73 -1.08 15.72 -7.16
N VAL A 74 -2.02 15.16 -7.94
CA VAL A 74 -3.15 14.40 -7.40
C VAL A 74 -2.68 13.14 -6.67
N PHE A 75 -1.69 12.43 -7.22
CA PHE A 75 -1.11 11.26 -6.58
C PHE A 75 -0.52 11.62 -5.21
N ASP A 76 0.33 12.64 -5.15
CA ASP A 76 0.98 13.10 -3.90
C ASP A 76 -0.05 13.55 -2.86
N TYR A 77 -1.10 14.26 -3.30
CA TYR A 77 -2.21 14.65 -2.44
C TYR A 77 -2.93 13.43 -1.85
N CYS A 78 -3.34 12.48 -2.69
CA CYS A 78 -4.06 11.29 -2.23
C CYS A 78 -3.18 10.39 -1.35
N TRP A 79 -1.92 10.20 -1.72
CA TRP A 79 -0.96 9.38 -0.98
C TRP A 79 -0.66 9.99 0.40
N SER A 80 -0.34 11.28 0.48
CA SER A 80 -0.06 11.95 1.75
C SER A 80 -1.26 11.94 2.71
N LYS A 81 -2.48 11.99 2.17
CA LYS A 81 -3.72 12.02 2.96
C LYS A 81 -4.15 10.65 3.47
N TYR A 82 -3.94 9.59 2.69
CA TYR A 82 -4.56 8.29 2.98
C TYR A 82 -3.57 7.15 3.23
N THR A 83 -2.35 7.21 2.71
CA THR A 83 -1.38 6.09 2.76
C THR A 83 0.05 6.55 3.01
N ASN A 84 0.27 7.68 3.67
CA ASN A 84 1.61 8.18 4.02
C ASN A 84 2.43 7.19 4.88
N LYS A 85 1.80 6.10 5.34
CA LYS A 85 2.45 5.02 6.06
C LYS A 85 2.54 3.71 5.27
N THR A 86 2.25 3.72 3.98
CA THR A 86 2.12 2.50 3.18
C THR A 86 3.00 2.60 1.94
N MET A 87 3.89 1.63 1.77
CA MET A 87 4.79 1.55 0.63
C MET A 87 3.98 1.15 -0.61
N THR A 88 4.12 1.98 -1.64
CA THR A 88 3.49 1.80 -2.94
C THR A 88 4.46 2.38 -3.97
N LEU A 89 4.64 1.68 -5.08
CA LEU A 89 5.36 2.19 -6.24
C LEU A 89 4.36 2.83 -7.19
N HIS A 90 4.77 3.88 -7.88
CA HIS A 90 3.94 4.47 -8.93
C HIS A 90 4.79 4.88 -10.12
N SER A 91 4.16 4.84 -11.30
CA SER A 91 4.70 5.38 -12.53
C SER A 91 3.64 6.22 -13.24
N ILE A 92 4.07 7.26 -13.94
CA ILE A 92 3.19 8.14 -14.74
C ILE A 92 3.70 8.11 -16.17
N ASN A 93 2.87 7.64 -17.10
CA ASN A 93 3.19 7.49 -18.53
C ASN A 93 4.47 6.69 -18.83
N ASN A 94 4.96 5.91 -17.86
CA ASN A 94 6.12 5.04 -17.99
C ASN A 94 5.84 3.71 -17.27
N PRO A 95 4.93 2.87 -17.81
CA PRO A 95 4.44 1.70 -17.12
C PRO A 95 5.57 0.74 -16.76
N ASP A 96 5.60 0.28 -15.52
CA ASP A 96 6.56 -0.76 -15.12
C ASP A 96 6.15 -2.10 -15.77
N GLU A 97 7.03 -2.63 -16.63
CA GLU A 97 6.83 -3.89 -17.36
C GLU A 97 6.78 -5.11 -16.43
N ASN A 98 7.26 -4.97 -15.19
CA ASN A 98 7.29 -6.05 -14.21
C ASN A 98 6.00 -6.16 -13.39
N ILE A 99 4.98 -5.36 -13.70
CA ILE A 99 3.70 -5.42 -13.00
C ILE A 99 2.94 -6.68 -13.42
N ILE A 100 2.73 -7.55 -12.44
CA ILE A 100 1.97 -8.77 -12.56
C ILE A 100 0.50 -8.45 -12.36
N GLN A 101 -0.34 -8.88 -13.32
CA GLN A 101 -1.79 -8.78 -13.29
C GLN A 101 -2.30 -7.34 -13.04
N PRO A 102 -1.97 -6.37 -13.90
CA PRO A 102 -2.52 -5.03 -13.79
C PRO A 102 -4.04 -5.08 -14.01
N ILE A 103 -4.79 -4.53 -13.05
CA ILE A 103 -6.24 -4.38 -13.11
C ILE A 103 -6.61 -2.91 -13.01
N HIS A 104 -7.74 -2.52 -13.58
CA HIS A 104 -8.13 -1.11 -13.55
C HIS A 104 -8.51 -0.69 -12.12
N ILE A 105 -8.15 0.54 -11.73
CA ILE A 105 -8.32 1.03 -10.34
C ILE A 105 -9.76 0.91 -9.83
N THR A 106 -10.75 1.06 -10.72
CA THR A 106 -12.18 0.95 -10.39
C THR A 106 -12.59 -0.44 -9.92
N GLU A 107 -11.89 -1.49 -10.34
CA GLU A 107 -12.16 -2.87 -9.94
C GLU A 107 -11.77 -3.13 -8.48
N THR A 108 -11.02 -2.20 -7.88
CA THR A 108 -10.41 -2.37 -6.55
C THR A 108 -11.05 -1.48 -5.46
N LEU A 109 -12.06 -0.68 -5.82
CA LEU A 109 -12.68 0.34 -4.94
C LEU A 109 -13.33 -0.21 -3.66
N ASN A 110 -13.73 -1.48 -3.69
CA ASN A 110 -14.34 -2.19 -2.57
C ASN A 110 -13.43 -3.28 -2.00
N GLY A 111 -12.14 -3.19 -2.32
CA GLY A 111 -11.15 -4.21 -2.03
C GLY A 111 -11.00 -5.22 -3.16
N HIS A 112 -9.80 -5.79 -3.23
CA HIS A 112 -9.40 -6.78 -4.22
C HIS A 112 -8.36 -7.70 -3.59
N GLU A 113 -8.23 -8.94 -4.08
CA GLU A 113 -7.29 -9.92 -3.52
C GLU A 113 -5.82 -9.48 -3.61
N ILE A 114 -5.53 -8.58 -4.55
CA ILE A 114 -4.24 -7.92 -4.72
C ILE A 114 -3.73 -7.27 -3.41
N PHE A 115 -4.64 -6.67 -2.63
CA PHE A 115 -4.29 -6.03 -1.36
C PHE A 115 -4.20 -7.03 -0.19
N LYS A 116 -4.70 -8.26 -0.38
CA LYS A 116 -4.52 -9.35 0.60
C LYS A 116 -3.17 -10.03 0.41
N ASN A 117 -2.72 -10.14 -0.85
CA ASN A 117 -1.51 -10.84 -1.23
C ASN A 117 -0.28 -9.93 -1.28
N CYS A 118 -0.46 -8.60 -1.20
CA CYS A 118 0.67 -7.70 -1.21
C CYS A 118 1.56 -7.87 0.03
N SER A 119 2.87 -7.90 -0.18
CA SER A 119 3.86 -7.75 0.88
C SER A 119 3.54 -6.49 1.66
N ARG A 120 3.36 -6.64 2.98
CA ARG A 120 3.23 -5.48 3.86
C ARG A 120 4.45 -4.58 3.69
N PRO A 121 4.28 -3.25 3.76
CA PRO A 121 5.40 -2.34 3.85
C PRO A 121 6.24 -2.74 5.06
N ARG A 122 7.41 -3.36 4.82
CA ARG A 122 8.44 -3.34 5.84
C ARG A 122 8.97 -1.91 5.80
N PHE A 123 8.70 -1.13 6.85
CA PHE A 123 9.48 0.10 7.09
C PHE A 123 10.91 -0.31 7.39
N ILE A 124 11.64 -0.65 6.35
CA ILE A 124 13.08 -0.74 6.38
C ILE A 124 13.50 0.69 6.06
N GLY A 125 13.82 1.47 7.10
CA GLY A 125 14.79 2.53 6.89
C GLY A 125 15.95 1.87 6.15
N THR A 126 16.24 2.35 4.94
CA THR A 126 17.13 1.74 3.93
C THR A 126 16.61 0.49 3.22
N ARG A 127 15.59 0.63 2.35
CA ARG A 127 15.86 0.17 0.98
C ARG A 127 16.67 1.29 0.38
N ASP A 128 17.95 1.02 0.14
CA ASP A 128 18.89 1.95 -0.45
C ASP A 128 18.20 2.73 -1.56
N THR A 129 18.32 4.04 -1.45
CA THR A 129 18.40 5.05 -2.51
C THR A 129 18.84 4.44 -3.86
N ILE A 130 17.93 3.75 -4.54
CA ILE A 130 18.04 3.33 -5.93
C ILE A 130 16.64 3.37 -6.56
N PHE A 131 15.95 4.49 -6.41
CA PHE A 131 15.44 5.13 -7.62
C PHE A 131 16.40 6.28 -7.87
N SER A 132 17.43 5.94 -8.64
CA SER A 132 18.31 6.86 -9.34
C SER A 132 17.51 8.10 -9.72
N ALA A 133 17.93 9.24 -9.19
CA ALA A 133 18.02 10.47 -9.95
C ALA A 133 17.04 10.56 -11.14
N TYR A 134 15.89 11.17 -10.92
CA TYR A 134 15.49 12.20 -11.87
C TYR A 134 16.45 13.38 -11.65
N ASP A 135 17.70 13.19 -12.10
CA ASP A 135 18.68 14.26 -12.25
C ASP A 135 18.21 15.09 -13.44
N SER A 136 17.96 16.38 -13.16
CA SER A 136 17.91 17.54 -14.09
C SER A 136 16.84 17.59 -15.18
#